data_AF-A0A9X2MDN9-F1
#
_entry.id   AF-A0A9X2MDN9-F1
#
_cell.length_a   1.000
_cell.length_b   1.000
_cell.length_c   1.000
_cell.angle_alpha   90.00
_cell.angle_beta   90.00
_cell.angle_gamma   90.00
#
_symmetry.space_group_name_H-M   'P 1'
#
loop_
_entity.id
_entity.type
_entity.pdbx_description
1 polymer ?
#
loop_
_entity_poly.entity_id
_entity_poly.type
_entity_poly.pdbx_seq_one_letter_code
_entity_poly.pdbx_strand_id
1 'polypeptide(L)'
;MPTPPKPFSVLKSEKKSHRTKKELKLREEGEAALATGVAIRERPEVKKNPIAHKEFLRVNKLLKNIGKNDAIYEPVINRYCLLQAECDDFEKKKVEIYNLIEELKDTFYSVVDELEELDKAKELRKFTSEIASLSSTMIAIDKQLQTKRKMLLDIEKENVMTITSALRSIPKKVDNESSKEKLLRAINGD
;
A
#
# COMPACT_ATOMS: atom_id res chain seq x y z
N MET A 1 -9.40 15.51 -16.55
CA MET A 1 -8.01 15.98 -16.46
C MET A 1 -7.20 15.37 -17.59
N PRO A 2 -6.29 16.11 -18.25
CA PRO A 2 -5.40 15.55 -19.26
C PRO A 2 -4.52 14.46 -18.63
N THR A 3 -4.30 13.37 -19.34
CA THR A 3 -3.41 12.29 -18.92
C THR A 3 -1.98 12.83 -18.78
N PRO A 4 -1.24 12.48 -17.71
CA PRO A 4 0.13 12.94 -17.55
C PRO A 4 1.00 12.57 -18.78
N PRO A 5 1.88 13.48 -19.23
CA PRO A 5 2.76 13.20 -20.35
C PRO A 5 3.71 12.02 -20.03
N LYS A 6 4.00 11.20 -21.04
CA LYS A 6 4.92 10.06 -20.90
C LYS A 6 6.30 10.50 -20.38
N PRO A 7 6.95 9.68 -19.53
CA PRO A 7 8.32 9.91 -19.09
C PRO A 7 9.31 9.99 -20.26
N PHE A 8 10.41 10.72 -20.07
CA PHE A 8 11.45 10.84 -21.10
C PHE A 8 12.02 9.48 -21.52
N SER A 9 12.23 8.57 -20.56
CA SER A 9 12.73 7.21 -20.82
C SER A 9 11.85 6.45 -21.82
N VAL A 10 10.53 6.52 -21.65
CA VAL A 10 9.53 5.89 -22.53
C VAL A 10 9.52 6.54 -23.92
N LEU A 11 9.61 7.87 -23.98
CA LEU A 11 9.65 8.59 -25.26
C LEU A 11 10.92 8.26 -26.06
N LYS A 12 12.06 8.19 -25.37
CA LYS A 12 13.37 7.84 -25.95
C LYS A 12 13.37 6.43 -26.52
N SER A 13 12.83 5.46 -25.78
CA SER A 13 12.76 4.06 -26.21
C SER A 13 11.75 3.82 -27.33
N GLU A 14 10.58 4.46 -27.28
CA GLU A 14 9.53 4.25 -28.28
C GLU A 14 9.84 4.94 -29.62
N LYS A 15 10.75 5.93 -29.63
CA LYS A 15 11.06 6.80 -30.80
C LYS A 15 9.83 7.44 -31.46
N LYS A 16 8.69 7.44 -30.75
CA LYS A 16 7.40 7.95 -31.19
C LYS A 16 7.03 9.15 -30.35
N SER A 17 7.46 10.32 -30.82
CA SER A 17 7.09 11.59 -30.20
C SER A 17 6.97 12.66 -31.27
N HIS A 18 5.90 13.47 -31.21
CA HIS A 18 5.79 14.70 -31.98
C HIS A 18 6.67 15.83 -31.42
N ARG A 19 7.35 15.58 -30.28
CA ARG A 19 8.23 16.55 -29.63
C ARG A 19 9.53 16.70 -30.41
N THR A 20 9.97 17.94 -30.51
CA THR A 20 11.29 18.31 -31.02
C THR A 20 12.40 17.84 -30.09
N LYS A 21 13.64 17.79 -30.59
CA LYS A 21 14.84 17.48 -29.77
C LYS A 21 14.99 18.43 -28.59
N LYS A 22 14.64 19.72 -28.77
CA LYS A 22 14.70 20.74 -27.71
C LYS A 22 13.69 20.44 -26.60
N GLU A 23 12.45 20.08 -26.96
CA GLU A 23 11.41 19.71 -25.98
C GLU A 23 11.73 18.41 -25.23
N LEU A 24 12.34 17.43 -25.91
CA LEU A 24 12.80 16.20 -25.26
C LEU A 24 13.92 16.47 -24.25
N LYS A 25 14.88 17.34 -24.59
CA LYS A 25 15.96 17.75 -23.69
C LYS A 25 15.41 18.51 -22.47
N LEU A 26 14.50 19.46 -22.70
CA LEU A 26 13.82 20.19 -21.63
C LEU A 26 13.04 19.24 -20.69
N ARG A 27 12.44 18.18 -21.25
CA ARG A 27 11.74 17.16 -20.47
C ARG A 27 12.70 16.31 -19.63
N GLU A 28 13.81 15.86 -20.20
CA GLU A 28 14.85 15.11 -19.49
C GLU A 28 15.44 15.94 -18.33
N GLU A 29 15.80 17.19 -18.59
CA GLU A 29 16.32 18.13 -17.59
C GLU A 29 15.28 18.42 -16.51
N GLY A 30 14.02 18.64 -16.89
CA GLY A 30 12.93 18.85 -15.94
C GLY A 30 12.62 17.63 -15.07
N GLU A 31 12.66 16.42 -15.63
CA GLU A 31 12.49 15.18 -14.86
C GLU A 31 13.67 14.93 -13.91
N ALA A 32 14.90 15.21 -14.35
CA ALA A 32 16.10 15.11 -13.51
C ALA A 32 16.10 16.13 -12.37
N ALA A 33 15.62 17.36 -12.60
CA ALA A 33 15.54 18.42 -11.60
C ALA A 33 14.56 18.12 -10.46
N LEU A 34 13.65 17.15 -10.64
CA LEU A 34 12.75 16.68 -9.57
C LEU A 34 13.44 15.73 -8.58
N ALA A 35 14.60 15.17 -8.94
CA ALA A 35 15.39 14.36 -8.03
C ALA A 35 16.25 15.27 -7.15
N THR A 36 16.16 15.10 -5.84
CA THR A 36 17.04 15.81 -4.90
C THR A 36 18.43 15.18 -4.87
N GLY A 37 18.54 13.91 -5.26
CA GLY A 37 19.78 13.12 -5.19
C GLY A 37 20.16 12.74 -3.76
N VAL A 38 19.35 13.11 -2.78
CA VAL A 38 19.54 12.77 -1.37
C VAL A 38 18.81 11.47 -1.09
N ALA A 39 19.45 10.52 -0.41
CA ALA A 39 18.81 9.26 -0.04
C ALA A 39 17.79 9.44 1.10
N ILE A 40 16.66 8.74 1.05
CA ILE A 40 15.69 8.69 2.16
C ILE A 40 16.34 8.27 3.48
N ARG A 41 15.88 8.87 4.58
CA ARG A 41 16.32 8.52 5.94
C ARG A 41 15.18 7.95 6.77
N GLU A 42 15.57 7.08 7.70
CA GLU A 42 14.65 6.56 8.69
C GLU A 42 14.40 7.61 9.77
N ARG A 43 13.12 7.82 10.13
CA ARG A 43 12.75 8.74 11.21
C ARG A 43 12.87 8.08 12.58
N PRO A 44 13.11 8.85 13.65
CA PRO A 44 13.25 8.30 15.00
C PRO A 44 12.06 7.45 15.46
N GLU A 45 10.84 7.84 15.13
CA GLU A 45 9.61 7.11 15.47
C GLU A 45 9.52 5.75 14.77
N VAL A 46 9.97 5.65 13.50
CA VAL A 46 10.02 4.39 12.75
C VAL A 46 11.08 3.47 13.35
N LYS A 47 12.27 4.02 13.65
CA LYS A 47 13.38 3.27 14.22
C LYS A 47 13.06 2.68 15.60
N LYS A 48 12.22 3.35 16.39
CA LYS A 48 11.77 2.88 17.71
C LYS A 48 10.76 1.73 17.63
N ASN A 49 10.02 1.59 16.52
CA ASN A 49 9.06 0.52 16.33
C ASN A 49 9.73 -0.64 15.54
N PRO A 50 9.90 -1.84 16.12
CA PRO A 50 10.62 -2.93 15.46
C PRO A 50 10.03 -3.39 14.12
N ILE A 51 8.70 -3.38 14.01
CA ILE A 51 7.99 -3.79 12.80
C ILE A 51 8.17 -2.73 11.71
N ALA A 52 7.96 -1.46 12.06
CA ALA A 52 8.15 -0.34 11.15
C ALA A 52 9.62 -0.23 10.70
N HIS A 53 10.57 -0.41 11.60
CA HIS A 53 12.01 -0.41 11.31
C HIS A 53 12.37 -1.48 10.28
N LYS A 54 11.95 -2.73 10.53
CA LYS A 54 12.19 -3.84 9.61
C LYS A 54 11.60 -3.55 8.22
N GLU A 55 10.40 -2.97 8.19
CA GLU A 55 9.73 -2.63 6.94
C GLU A 55 10.43 -1.48 6.19
N PHE A 56 10.90 -0.46 6.91
CA PHE A 56 11.67 0.63 6.32
C PHE A 56 12.95 0.13 5.66
N LEU A 57 13.71 -0.75 6.33
CA LEU A 57 14.92 -1.34 5.76
C LEU A 57 14.62 -2.14 4.49
N ARG A 58 13.51 -2.91 4.49
CA ARG A 58 13.05 -3.67 3.33
C ARG A 58 12.72 -2.75 2.16
N VAL A 59 11.86 -1.76 2.38
CA VAL A 59 11.39 -0.83 1.34
C VAL A 59 12.53 0.03 0.82
N ASN A 60 13.39 0.56 1.68
CA ASN A 60 14.55 1.34 1.28
C ASN A 60 15.51 0.53 0.39
N LYS A 61 15.77 -0.74 0.74
CA LYS A 61 16.57 -1.64 -0.11
C LYS A 61 15.96 -1.82 -1.49
N LEU A 62 14.64 -2.05 -1.57
CA LEU A 62 13.94 -2.21 -2.84
C LEU A 62 13.95 -0.93 -3.69
N LEU A 63 13.66 0.23 -3.08
CA LEU A 63 13.69 1.52 -3.76
C LEU A 63 15.09 1.88 -4.24
N LYS A 64 16.13 1.54 -3.48
CA LYS A 64 17.53 1.75 -3.89
C LYS A 64 17.88 0.93 -5.13
N ASN A 65 17.42 -0.32 -5.21
CA ASN A 65 17.68 -1.18 -6.37
C ASN A 65 17.09 -0.63 -7.68
N ILE A 66 15.98 0.13 -7.60
CA ILE A 66 15.34 0.74 -8.77
C ILE A 66 15.65 2.25 -8.92
N GLY A 67 16.57 2.79 -8.11
CA GLY A 67 16.96 4.21 -8.17
C GLY A 67 15.84 5.18 -7.79
N LYS A 68 14.93 4.79 -6.89
CA LYS A 68 13.78 5.60 -6.43
C LYS A 68 13.83 5.96 -4.93
N ASN A 69 14.99 5.79 -4.29
CA ASN A 69 15.18 6.07 -2.86
C ASN A 69 15.47 7.56 -2.56
N ASP A 70 14.74 8.48 -3.19
CA ASP A 70 14.95 9.93 -3.05
C ASP A 70 14.25 10.50 -1.79
N ALA A 71 14.94 11.37 -1.06
CA ALA A 71 14.51 11.98 0.19
C ALA A 71 13.16 12.70 0.11
N ILE A 72 12.73 13.14 -1.07
CA ILE A 72 11.39 13.72 -1.24
C ILE A 72 10.26 12.74 -0.86
N TYR A 73 10.50 11.43 -0.99
CA TYR A 73 9.56 10.38 -0.61
C TYR A 73 9.67 9.98 0.86
N GLU A 74 10.69 10.47 1.59
CA GLU A 74 10.96 10.10 2.98
C GLU A 74 9.72 10.18 3.89
N PRO A 75 8.93 11.26 3.90
CA PRO A 75 7.76 11.35 4.79
C PRO A 75 6.72 10.26 4.50
N VAL A 76 6.52 9.94 3.22
CA VAL A 76 5.50 8.97 2.78
C VAL A 76 5.96 7.56 3.09
N ILE A 77 7.24 7.24 2.85
CA ILE A 77 7.80 5.91 3.17
C ILE A 77 7.82 5.66 4.67
N ASN A 78 8.22 6.63 5.49
CA ASN A 78 8.19 6.47 6.94
C ASN A 78 6.75 6.29 7.46
N ARG A 79 5.79 7.05 6.91
CA ARG A 79 4.36 6.87 7.25
C ARG A 79 3.83 5.49 6.85
N TYR A 80 4.22 4.99 5.67
CA TYR A 80 3.88 3.64 5.22
C TYR A 80 4.35 2.58 6.23
N CYS A 81 5.59 2.70 6.70
CA CYS A 81 6.16 1.75 7.66
C CYS A 81 5.43 1.77 9.01
N LEU A 82 5.05 2.95 9.50
CA LEU A 82 4.23 3.07 10.73
C LEU A 82 2.84 2.47 10.54
N LEU A 83 2.18 2.78 9.42
CA LEU A 83 0.87 2.21 9.11
C LEU A 83 0.91 0.68 9.01
N GLN A 84 1.99 0.11 8.47
CA GLN A 84 2.18 -1.34 8.42
C GLN A 84 2.29 -1.94 9.84
N ALA A 85 3.03 -1.28 10.73
CA ALA A 85 3.13 -1.71 12.12
C ALA A 85 1.80 -1.57 12.87
N GLU A 86 1.06 -0.48 12.64
CA GLU A 86 -0.29 -0.31 13.19
C GLU A 86 -1.24 -1.40 12.70
N CYS A 87 -1.19 -1.81 11.43
CA CYS A 87 -1.99 -2.92 10.94
C CYS A 87 -1.68 -4.23 11.69
N ASP A 88 -0.41 -4.54 11.90
CA ASP A 88 0.03 -5.73 12.66
C ASP A 88 -0.47 -5.69 14.10
N ASP A 89 -0.39 -4.53 14.77
CA ASP A 89 -0.93 -4.36 16.13
C ASP A 89 -2.45 -4.57 16.19
N PHE A 90 -3.19 -4.08 15.19
CA PHE A 90 -4.64 -4.26 15.11
C PHE A 90 -5.01 -5.74 14.87
N GLU A 91 -4.25 -6.45 14.04
CA GLU A 91 -4.44 -7.88 13.82
C GLU A 91 -4.21 -8.69 15.09
N LYS A 92 -3.16 -8.38 15.86
CA LYS A 92 -2.89 -9.01 17.16
C LYS A 92 -4.02 -8.77 18.17
N LYS A 93 -4.47 -7.51 18.32
CA LYS A 93 -5.59 -7.17 19.22
C LYS A 93 -6.88 -7.90 18.85
N LYS A 94 -7.13 -8.10 17.55
CA LYS A 94 -8.28 -8.89 17.09
C LYS A 94 -8.19 -10.34 17.57
N VAL A 95 -7.01 -10.96 17.46
CA VAL A 95 -6.76 -12.33 17.94
C VAL A 95 -6.90 -12.42 19.46
N GLU A 96 -6.39 -11.43 20.20
CA GLU A 96 -6.53 -11.36 21.66
C GLU A 96 -8.01 -11.32 22.08
N ILE A 97 -8.84 -10.49 21.44
CA ILE A 97 -10.28 -10.43 21.73
C ILE A 97 -10.97 -11.75 21.38
N TYR A 98 -10.60 -12.38 20.26
CA TYR A 98 -11.17 -13.68 19.88
C TYR A 98 -10.87 -14.75 20.93
N ASN A 99 -9.61 -14.84 21.37
CA ASN A 99 -9.21 -15.80 22.40
C ASN A 99 -9.91 -15.52 23.74
N LEU A 100 -10.04 -14.23 24.12
CA LEU A 100 -10.78 -13.83 25.31
C LEU A 100 -12.25 -14.26 25.24
N ILE A 101 -12.90 -14.11 24.08
CA ILE A 101 -14.30 -14.55 23.90
C ILE A 101 -14.42 -16.06 24.12
N GLU A 102 -13.51 -16.86 23.57
CA GLU A 102 -13.54 -18.32 23.75
C GLU A 102 -13.27 -18.72 25.20
N GLU A 103 -12.27 -18.12 25.86
CA GLU A 103 -11.98 -18.38 27.28
C GLU A 103 -13.16 -18.00 28.18
N LEU A 104 -13.82 -16.88 27.92
CA LEU A 104 -15.01 -16.46 28.65
C LEU A 104 -16.19 -17.41 28.42
N LYS A 105 -16.37 -17.93 27.20
CA LYS A 105 -17.42 -18.92 26.89
C LYS A 105 -17.18 -20.22 27.64
N ASP A 106 -15.96 -20.75 27.58
CA ASP A 106 -15.62 -22.00 28.26
C ASP A 106 -15.77 -21.87 29.78
N THR A 107 -15.26 -20.77 30.34
CA THR A 107 -15.40 -20.48 31.78
C THR A 107 -16.87 -20.35 32.16
N PHE A 108 -17.66 -19.60 31.40
CA PHE A 108 -19.07 -19.39 31.69
C PHE A 108 -19.86 -20.70 31.62
N TYR A 109 -19.69 -21.50 30.57
CA TYR A 109 -20.40 -22.77 30.43
C TYR A 109 -19.98 -23.80 31.47
N SER A 110 -18.76 -23.72 32.02
CA SER A 110 -18.32 -24.62 33.10
C SER A 110 -19.01 -24.39 34.44
N VAL A 111 -19.55 -23.18 34.69
CA VAL A 111 -20.17 -22.80 35.98
C VAL A 111 -21.68 -22.58 35.88
N VAL A 112 -22.21 -22.30 34.69
CA VAL A 112 -23.62 -21.92 34.51
C VAL A 112 -24.59 -23.08 34.75
N ASP A 113 -24.12 -24.32 34.66
CA ASP A 113 -24.94 -25.51 34.90
C ASP A 113 -25.24 -25.75 36.39
N GLU A 114 -24.52 -25.09 37.29
CA GLU A 114 -24.76 -25.13 38.74
C GLU A 114 -25.90 -24.17 39.18
N LEU A 115 -26.40 -23.33 38.27
CA LEU A 115 -27.44 -22.34 38.57
C LEU A 115 -28.85 -22.93 38.40
N GLU A 116 -29.78 -22.47 39.26
CA GLU A 116 -31.21 -22.74 39.09
C GLU A 116 -31.75 -22.11 37.80
N GLU A 117 -32.82 -22.69 37.20
CA GLU A 117 -33.31 -22.33 35.87
C GLU A 117 -33.57 -20.82 35.67
N LEU A 118 -34.19 -20.16 36.66
CA LEU A 118 -34.50 -18.73 36.57
C LEU A 118 -33.25 -17.84 36.61
N ASP A 119 -32.25 -18.21 37.42
CA ASP A 119 -31.01 -17.44 37.53
C ASP A 119 -30.04 -17.76 36.39
N LYS A 120 -30.00 -19.01 35.95
CA LYS A 120 -29.35 -19.45 34.71
C LYS A 120 -29.81 -18.62 33.51
N ALA A 121 -31.12 -18.46 33.33
CA ALA A 121 -31.67 -17.66 32.23
C ALA A 121 -31.25 -16.17 32.29
N LYS A 122 -31.19 -15.58 33.49
CA LYS A 122 -30.73 -14.19 33.67
C LYS A 122 -29.25 -14.04 33.34
N GLU A 123 -28.41 -14.94 33.84
CA GLU A 123 -26.96 -14.88 33.61
C GLU A 123 -26.61 -15.20 32.15
N LEU A 124 -27.29 -16.14 31.50
CA LEU A 124 -27.16 -16.39 30.06
C LEU A 124 -27.45 -15.13 29.23
N ARG A 125 -28.49 -14.39 29.58
CA ARG A 125 -28.85 -13.15 28.88
C ARG A 125 -27.78 -12.07 29.06
N LYS A 126 -27.27 -11.89 30.28
CA LYS A 126 -26.17 -10.94 30.56
C LYS A 126 -24.91 -11.32 29.79
N PHE A 127 -24.50 -12.59 29.89
CA PHE A 127 -23.32 -13.10 29.21
C PHE A 127 -23.41 -12.91 27.69
N THR A 128 -24.54 -13.24 27.09
CA THR A 128 -24.78 -13.04 25.65
C THR A 128 -24.65 -11.56 25.26
N SER A 129 -25.13 -10.65 26.09
CA SER A 129 -24.99 -9.20 25.86
C SER A 129 -23.52 -8.75 25.90
N GLU A 130 -22.74 -9.25 26.85
CA GLU A 130 -21.31 -8.93 26.95
C GLU A 130 -20.51 -9.49 25.75
N ILE A 131 -20.80 -10.73 25.33
CA ILE A 131 -20.19 -11.31 24.13
C ILE A 131 -20.55 -10.50 22.87
N ALA A 132 -21.78 -10.00 22.76
CA ALA A 132 -22.18 -9.11 21.66
C ALA A 132 -21.41 -7.78 21.67
N SER A 133 -21.10 -7.24 22.85
CA SER A 133 -20.27 -6.03 23.02
C SER A 133 -18.82 -6.26 22.58
N LEU A 134 -18.20 -7.36 23.01
CA LEU A 134 -16.85 -7.75 22.57
C LEU A 134 -16.78 -8.01 21.07
N SER A 135 -17.79 -8.70 20.53
CA SER A 135 -17.92 -8.93 19.08
C SER A 135 -18.05 -7.62 18.30
N SER A 136 -18.79 -6.64 18.84
CA SER A 136 -18.91 -5.31 18.23
C SER A 136 -17.57 -4.55 18.25
N THR A 137 -16.79 -4.70 19.31
CA THR A 137 -15.43 -4.13 19.41
C THR A 137 -14.50 -4.74 18.36
N MET A 138 -14.56 -6.06 18.17
CA MET A 138 -13.81 -6.76 17.12
C MET A 138 -14.16 -6.25 15.72
N ILE A 139 -15.45 -6.03 15.43
CA ILE A 139 -15.91 -5.44 14.16
C ILE A 139 -15.38 -4.01 13.98
N ALA A 140 -15.32 -3.22 15.06
CA ALA A 140 -14.79 -1.86 15.00
C ALA A 140 -13.27 -1.84 14.67
N ILE A 141 -12.50 -2.76 15.26
CA ILE A 141 -11.08 -2.97 14.94
C ILE A 141 -10.92 -3.35 13.46
N ASP A 142 -11.73 -4.29 12.95
CA ASP A 142 -11.69 -4.69 11.54
C ASP A 142 -11.96 -3.53 10.58
N LYS A 143 -12.93 -2.67 10.90
CA LYS A 143 -13.22 -1.46 10.10
C LYS A 143 -12.02 -0.51 10.06
N GLN A 144 -11.37 -0.27 11.21
CA GLN A 144 -10.18 0.58 11.27
C GLN A 144 -9.01 -0.04 10.49
N LEU A 145 -8.81 -1.35 10.61
CA LEU A 145 -7.80 -2.09 9.85
C LEU A 145 -8.04 -1.97 8.34
N GLN A 146 -9.28 -2.09 7.89
CA GLN A 146 -9.64 -1.92 6.48
C GLN A 146 -9.30 -0.51 5.96
N THR A 147 -9.58 0.53 6.76
CA THR A 147 -9.20 1.91 6.39
C THR A 147 -7.68 2.06 6.24
N LYS A 148 -6.89 1.52 7.18
CA LYS A 148 -5.42 1.58 7.12
C LYS A 148 -4.87 0.80 5.93
N ARG A 149 -5.38 -0.40 5.65
CA ARG A 149 -5.01 -1.20 4.47
C ARG A 149 -5.32 -0.47 3.16
N LYS A 150 -6.44 0.26 3.10
CA LYS A 150 -6.74 1.12 1.94
C LYS A 150 -5.71 2.25 1.79
N MET A 151 -5.35 2.91 2.89
CA MET A 151 -4.31 3.95 2.88
C MET A 151 -2.94 3.40 2.43
N LEU A 152 -2.57 2.19 2.88
CA LEU A 152 -1.36 1.51 2.42
C LEU A 152 -1.39 1.27 0.90
N LEU A 153 -2.49 0.70 0.39
CA LEU A 153 -2.65 0.46 -1.05
C LEU A 153 -2.59 1.75 -1.87
N ASP A 154 -3.15 2.85 -1.38
CA ASP A 154 -3.10 4.14 -2.05
C ASP A 154 -1.68 4.71 -2.08
N ILE A 155 -0.90 4.56 -1.00
CA ILE A 155 0.54 4.89 -0.99
C ILE A 155 1.30 4.02 -2.01
N GLU A 156 1.03 2.72 -2.04
CA GLU A 156 1.73 1.77 -2.92
C GLU A 156 1.52 2.08 -4.41
N LYS A 157 0.30 2.50 -4.78
CA LYS A 157 -0.03 2.90 -6.15
C LYS A 157 0.74 4.13 -6.61
N GLU A 158 0.99 5.08 -5.72
CA GLU A 158 1.69 6.32 -6.06
C GLU A 158 3.22 6.20 -5.99
N ASN A 159 3.75 5.23 -5.22
CA ASN A 159 5.19 5.11 -4.96
C ASN A 159 5.88 3.92 -5.67
N VAL A 160 5.33 3.48 -6.81
CA VAL A 160 5.93 2.42 -7.65
C VAL A 160 6.06 1.07 -6.94
N MET A 161 5.21 0.81 -5.94
CA MET A 161 5.24 -0.44 -5.16
C MET A 161 4.28 -1.51 -5.72
N THR A 162 3.36 -1.13 -6.62
CA THR A 162 2.49 -2.07 -7.33
C THR A 162 2.98 -2.34 -8.75
N ILE A 163 2.72 -3.53 -9.28
CA ILE A 163 3.03 -3.87 -10.69
C ILE A 163 2.45 -2.82 -11.63
N THR A 164 1.18 -2.43 -11.44
CA THR A 164 0.52 -1.41 -12.27
C THR A 164 1.25 -0.07 -12.23
N SER A 165 1.69 0.39 -11.05
CA SER A 165 2.46 1.63 -10.92
C SER A 165 3.83 1.55 -11.59
N ALA A 166 4.50 0.38 -11.54
CA ALA A 166 5.76 0.14 -12.22
C ALA A 166 5.63 0.11 -13.75
N LEU A 167 4.61 -0.59 -14.27
CA LEU A 167 4.37 -0.74 -15.71
C LEU A 167 4.17 0.59 -16.45
N ARG A 168 3.68 1.64 -15.77
CA ARG A 168 3.55 3.00 -16.35
C ARG A 168 4.90 3.60 -16.76
N SER A 169 6.00 3.13 -16.17
CA SER A 169 7.36 3.61 -16.44
C SER A 169 8.10 2.75 -17.48
N ILE A 170 7.51 1.62 -17.90
CA ILE A 170 8.14 0.69 -18.83
C ILE A 170 7.71 1.04 -20.27
N PRO A 171 8.66 1.15 -21.22
CA PRO A 171 8.36 1.32 -22.62
C PRO A 171 7.42 0.26 -23.19
N LYS A 172 6.53 0.65 -24.11
CA LYS A 172 5.86 -0.34 -24.97
C LYS A 172 6.91 -1.00 -25.89
N LYS A 173 6.61 -2.22 -26.37
CA LYS A 173 7.46 -2.93 -27.35
C LYS A 173 7.94 -1.96 -28.43
N VAL A 174 9.22 -2.07 -28.78
CA VAL A 174 9.80 -1.32 -29.90
C VAL A 174 9.00 -1.68 -31.14
N ASP A 175 8.33 -0.70 -31.71
CA ASP A 175 7.66 -0.89 -33.00
C ASP A 175 8.78 -0.88 -34.04
N ASN A 176 9.06 -2.03 -34.65
CA ASN A 176 10.15 -2.19 -35.62
C ASN A 176 9.90 -1.45 -36.92
N GLU A 177 8.69 -0.92 -37.09
CA GLU A 177 8.22 -0.23 -38.28
C GLU A 177 8.12 1.27 -37.98
N SER A 178 8.82 2.08 -38.78
CA SER A 178 8.84 3.53 -38.69
C SER A 178 7.46 4.13 -39.02
N SER A 179 7.21 5.36 -38.56
CA SER A 179 5.98 6.09 -38.92
C SER A 179 5.83 6.28 -40.43
N LYS A 180 6.95 6.34 -41.16
CA LYS A 180 6.96 6.44 -42.63
C LYS A 180 6.48 5.15 -43.28
N GLU A 181 6.93 3.99 -42.78
CA GLU A 181 6.51 2.67 -43.28
C GLU A 181 5.03 2.40 -42.99
N LYS A 182 4.52 2.78 -41.80
CA LYS A 182 3.09 2.69 -41.47
C LYS A 182 2.22 3.55 -42.39
N LEU A 183 2.67 4.76 -42.71
CA LEU A 183 1.99 5.66 -43.64
C LEU A 183 2.01 5.09 -45.07
N LEU A 184 3.16 4.61 -45.53
CA LEU A 184 3.29 3.98 -46.85
C LEU A 184 2.37 2.76 -46.97
N ARG A 185 2.32 1.91 -45.94
CA ARG A 185 1.43 0.76 -45.90
C ARG A 185 -0.06 1.16 -45.93
N ALA A 186 -0.46 2.13 -45.11
CA ALA A 186 -1.84 2.63 -45.09
C ALA A 186 -2.26 3.30 -46.40
N ILE A 187 -1.33 3.94 -47.11
CA ILE A 187 -1.58 4.54 -48.44
C ILE A 187 -1.62 3.45 -49.53
N ASN A 188 -0.80 2.40 -49.41
CA ASN A 188 -0.71 1.32 -50.39
C ASN A 188 -1.81 0.25 -50.23
N GLY A 189 -2.57 0.26 -49.14
CA GLY A 189 -3.75 -0.61 -48.94
C GLY A 189 -3.45 -2.01 -48.38
N ASP A 190 -2.29 -2.22 -47.76
CA ASP A 190 -1.88 -3.49 -47.11
C ASP A 190 -2.02 -3.47 -45.58
#